data_AF-A0A3B7L3S8-F1
#
_entry.id   AF-A0A3B7L3S8-F1
#
_cell.length_a   1.000
_cell.length_b   1.000
_cell.length_c   1.000
_cell.angle_alpha   90.00
_cell.angle_beta   90.00
_cell.angle_gamma   90.00
#
_symmetry.space_group_name_H-M   'P 1'
#
loop_
_entity.id
_entity.type
_entity.pdbx_description
1 polymer ?
#
loop_
_entity_poly.entity_id
_entity_poly.type
_entity_poly.pdbx_seq_one_letter_code
_entity_poly.pdbx_strand_id
1 'polypeptide(L)'
;MTVDLERCTPGARRQLQNFLSHTVAGAKNPLAEIEALEEQTLAAAASRLSTEMIAAGHDDDAIENALVSLRGHLEAHFIQRKLSALYER
;
A
#
# COMPACT_ATOMS: atom_id res chain seq x y z
N MET A 1 -3.74 -6.49 -6.93
CA MET A 1 -4.73 -5.41 -7.16
C MET A 1 -4.93 -5.24 -8.66
N THR A 2 -6.16 -5.35 -9.16
CA THR A 2 -6.48 -5.12 -10.58
C THR A 2 -7.06 -3.71 -10.74
N VAL A 3 -6.44 -2.88 -11.56
CA VAL A 3 -6.90 -1.51 -11.82
C VAL A 3 -7.77 -1.51 -13.08
N ASP A 4 -9.02 -1.09 -12.93
CA ASP A 4 -9.90 -0.75 -14.05
C ASP A 4 -9.55 0.65 -14.58
N LEU A 5 -8.95 0.71 -15.77
CA LEU A 5 -8.54 1.97 -16.40
C LEU A 5 -9.74 2.84 -16.79
N GLU A 6 -10.90 2.27 -17.09
CA GLU A 6 -12.09 3.03 -17.50
C GLU A 6 -12.68 3.85 -16.36
N ARG A 7 -12.40 3.44 -15.12
CA ARG A 7 -12.78 4.16 -13.89
C ARG A 7 -11.77 5.20 -13.44
N CYS A 8 -10.54 5.17 -13.97
CA CYS A 8 -9.54 6.19 -13.68
C CYS A 8 -9.95 7.57 -14.19
N THR A 9 -9.57 8.61 -13.44
CA THR A 9 -9.63 9.98 -13.96
C THR A 9 -8.78 10.10 -15.24
N PRO A 10 -9.10 11.01 -16.19
CA PRO A 10 -8.35 11.11 -17.44
C PRO A 10 -6.84 11.34 -17.26
N GLY A 11 -6.46 12.07 -16.20
CA GLY A 11 -5.06 12.31 -15.83
C GLY A 11 -4.37 11.04 -15.31
N ALA A 12 -4.98 10.38 -14.33
CA ALA A 12 -4.46 9.14 -13.75
C ALA A 12 -4.35 8.01 -14.80
N ARG A 13 -5.35 7.88 -15.67
CA ARG A 13 -5.35 6.91 -16.79
C ARG A 13 -4.13 7.12 -17.69
N ARG A 14 -3.87 8.35 -18.11
CA ARG A 14 -2.74 8.68 -18.99
C ARG A 14 -1.40 8.43 -18.32
N GLN A 15 -1.26 8.79 -17.04
CA GLN A 15 -0.04 8.51 -16.27
C GLN A 15 0.22 7.01 -16.13
N LEU A 16 -0.81 6.22 -15.78
CA LEU A 16 -0.74 4.76 -15.73
C LEU A 16 -0.36 4.16 -17.09
N GLN A 17 -0.99 4.59 -18.18
CA GLN A 17 -0.67 4.11 -19.53
C GLN A 17 0.77 4.43 -19.94
N ASN A 18 1.26 5.63 -19.63
CA ASN A 18 2.64 6.02 -19.91
C ASN A 18 3.64 5.18 -19.09
N PHE A 19 3.33 4.94 -17.81
CA PHE A 19 4.14 4.11 -16.93
C PHE A 19 4.16 2.64 -17.36
N LEU A 20 3.00 2.05 -17.66
CA LEU A 20 2.84 0.64 -18.02
C LEU A 20 3.37 0.31 -19.43
N SER A 21 3.27 1.25 -20.37
CA SER A 21 3.74 1.00 -21.74
C SER A 21 5.25 1.03 -21.88
N HIS A 22 5.98 1.58 -20.89
CA HIS A 22 7.43 1.82 -20.93
C HIS A 22 7.91 2.62 -22.17
N THR A 23 6.99 3.19 -22.93
CA THR A 23 7.29 3.94 -24.17
C THR A 23 7.77 5.35 -23.90
N VAL A 24 7.37 5.92 -22.76
CA VAL A 24 7.77 7.26 -22.33
C VAL A 24 8.92 7.14 -21.34
N ALA A 25 10.12 7.50 -21.79
CA ALA A 25 11.30 7.56 -20.93
C ALA A 25 11.05 8.53 -19.76
N GLY A 26 11.27 8.04 -18.53
CA GLY A 26 11.06 8.82 -17.31
C GLY A 26 9.61 8.88 -16.80
N ALA A 27 8.68 8.11 -17.37
CA ALA A 27 7.34 7.95 -16.79
C ALA A 27 7.43 7.40 -15.36
N LYS A 28 6.86 8.13 -14.39
CA LYS A 28 6.85 7.74 -12.98
C LYS A 28 5.59 6.95 -12.65
N ASN A 29 5.72 6.02 -11.69
CA ASN A 29 4.55 5.37 -11.08
C ASN A 29 3.72 6.45 -10.35
N PRO A 30 2.46 6.69 -10.73
CA PRO A 30 1.62 7.70 -10.10
C PRO A 30 1.26 7.38 -8.65
N LEU A 31 1.48 6.14 -8.20
CA LEU A 31 1.22 5.70 -6.83
C LEU A 31 2.49 5.60 -5.97
N ALA A 32 3.67 5.94 -6.49
CA ALA A 32 4.95 5.72 -5.80
C ALA A 32 5.01 6.36 -4.40
N GLU A 33 4.53 7.61 -4.28
CA GLU A 33 4.52 8.31 -2.99
C GLU A 33 3.53 7.68 -2.00
N ILE A 34 2.37 7.21 -2.51
CA ILE A 34 1.38 6.51 -1.73
C ILE A 34 1.96 5.20 -1.21
N GLU A 35 2.60 4.41 -2.06
CA GLU A 35 3.22 3.12 -1.73
C GLU A 35 4.37 3.29 -0.73
N ALA A 36 5.21 4.32 -0.90
CA ALA A 36 6.29 4.61 0.05
C ALA A 36 5.75 4.95 1.45
N LEU A 37 4.65 5.72 1.53
CA LEU A 37 4.00 6.03 2.80
C LEU A 37 3.32 4.79 3.41
N GLU A 38 2.74 3.92 2.58
CA GLU A 38 2.15 2.65 3.02
C GLU A 38 3.22 1.73 3.64
N GLU A 39 4.39 1.61 3.01
CA GLU A 39 5.52 0.84 3.51
C GLU A 39 6.02 1.39 4.86
N GLN A 40 6.22 2.70 4.97
CA GLN A 40 6.62 3.35 6.23
C GLN A 40 5.59 3.13 7.34
N THR A 41 4.30 3.25 7.01
CA THR A 41 3.20 3.05 7.97
C THR A 41 3.18 1.60 8.47
N LEU A 42 3.33 0.63 7.57
CA LEU A 42 3.37 -0.78 7.92
C LEU A 42 4.58 -1.10 8.80
N ALA A 43 5.77 -0.59 8.46
CA ALA A 43 6.98 -0.80 9.24
C ALA A 43 6.85 -0.20 10.66
N ALA A 44 6.33 1.02 10.77
CA ALA A 44 6.11 1.67 12.06
C ALA A 44 5.07 0.92 12.92
N ALA A 45 3.96 0.49 12.33
CA ALA A 45 2.92 -0.26 13.02
C ALA A 45 3.42 -1.64 13.47
N ALA A 46 4.15 -2.35 12.61
CA ALA A 46 4.74 -3.65 12.92
C ALA A 46 5.77 -3.54 14.06
N SER A 47 6.67 -2.55 13.99
CA SER A 47 7.66 -2.31 15.05
C SER A 47 7.03 -1.98 16.39
N ARG A 48 5.95 -1.19 16.38
CA ARG A 48 5.22 -0.84 17.60
C ARG A 48 4.53 -2.06 18.19
N LEU A 49 3.78 -2.80 17.37
CA LEU A 49 3.06 -4.00 17.81
C LEU A 49 4.00 -5.07 18.37
N SER A 50 5.10 -5.36 17.67
CA SER A 50 6.08 -6.35 18.14
C SER A 50 6.70 -5.94 19.47
N THR A 51 7.06 -4.67 19.64
CA THR A 51 7.62 -4.16 20.90
C THR A 51 6.63 -4.27 22.05
N GLU A 52 5.37 -3.89 21.84
CA GLU A 52 4.30 -4.00 22.84
C GLU A 52 4.05 -5.47 23.24
N MET A 53 4.05 -6.39 22.27
CA MET A 53 3.83 -7.80 22.53
C MET A 53 5.00 -8.49 23.23
N ILE A 54 6.24 -8.17 22.86
CA ILE A 54 7.44 -8.65 23.55
C ILE A 54 7.43 -8.17 25.01
N ALA A 55 7.10 -6.89 25.25
CA ALA A 55 7.02 -6.34 26.61
C ALA A 55 5.91 -7.00 27.45
N ALA A 56 4.83 -7.44 26.81
CA ALA A 56 3.75 -8.19 27.44
C ALA A 56 4.05 -9.70 27.62
N GLY A 57 5.21 -10.18 27.14
CA GLY A 57 5.64 -11.57 27.31
C GLY A 57 4.93 -12.56 26.40
N HIS A 58 4.42 -12.12 25.24
CA HIS A 58 3.90 -13.04 24.23
C HIS A 58 5.04 -13.85 23.60
N ASP A 59 4.72 -15.08 23.18
CA ASP A 59 5.63 -15.93 22.42
C ASP A 59 5.75 -15.50 20.95
N ASP A 60 6.77 -16.02 20.27
CA ASP A 60 7.10 -15.67 18.89
C ASP A 60 5.95 -16.02 17.92
N ASP A 61 5.25 -17.14 18.14
CA ASP A 61 4.13 -17.57 17.30
C ASP A 61 2.94 -16.60 17.41
N ALA A 62 2.61 -16.13 18.61
CA ALA A 62 1.57 -15.13 18.82
C ALA A 62 1.94 -13.80 18.16
N ILE A 63 3.21 -13.39 18.27
CA ILE A 63 3.72 -12.18 17.62
C ILE A 63 3.62 -12.29 16.09
N GLU A 64 4.07 -13.41 15.51
CA GLU A 64 4.00 -13.63 14.06
C GLU A 64 2.55 -13.59 13.56
N ASN A 65 1.64 -14.29 14.23
CA ASN A 65 0.21 -14.28 13.89
C ASN A 65 -0.40 -12.87 13.94
N ALA A 66 -0.04 -12.08 14.95
CA ALA A 66 -0.51 -10.71 15.09
C ALA A 66 0.04 -9.79 13.99
N LEU A 67 1.31 -9.93 13.62
CA LEU A 67 1.93 -9.18 12.52
C LEU A 67 1.32 -9.52 11.16
N VAL A 68 1.03 -10.80 10.90
CA VAL A 68 0.32 -11.24 9.69
C VAL A 68 -1.09 -10.65 9.65
N SER A 69 -1.79 -10.66 10.78
CA SER A 69 -3.13 -10.07 10.89
C SER A 69 -3.11 -8.55 10.67
N LEU A 70 -2.16 -7.84 11.27
CA LEU A 70 -1.93 -6.40 11.08
C LEU A 70 -1.71 -6.07 9.60
N ARG A 71 -0.85 -6.84 8.91
CA ARG A 71 -0.61 -6.66 7.48
C ARG A 71 -1.90 -6.79 6.67
N GLY A 72 -2.70 -7.82 6.95
CA GLY A 72 -3.99 -8.04 6.27
C GLY A 72 -4.98 -6.89 6.49
N HIS A 73 -5.06 -6.34 7.70
CA HIS A 73 -5.90 -5.18 7.99
C HIS A 73 -5.46 -3.93 7.22
N LEU A 74 -4.16 -3.65 7.18
CA LEU A 74 -3.63 -2.47 6.49
C LEU A 74 -3.71 -2.60 4.97
N GLU A 75 -3.53 -3.80 4.41
CA GLU A 75 -3.58 -4.03 2.97
C GLU A 75 -4.94 -3.62 2.36
N ALA A 76 -6.05 -3.92 3.04
CA ALA A 76 -7.36 -3.50 2.59
C ALA A 76 -7.49 -1.96 2.50
N HIS A 77 -6.98 -1.24 3.50
CA HIS A 77 -6.97 0.22 3.51
C HIS A 77 -6.05 0.81 2.45
N PHE A 78 -4.88 0.21 2.23
CA PHE A 78 -3.94 0.61 1.19
C PHE A 78 -4.55 0.45 -0.21
N ILE A 79 -5.25 -0.66 -0.46
CA ILE A 79 -5.98 -0.85 -1.71
C ILE A 79 -7.03 0.25 -1.89
N GLN A 80 -7.85 0.52 -0.87
CA GLN A 80 -8.86 1.58 -0.94
C GLN A 80 -8.23 2.94 -1.26
N ARG A 81 -7.14 3.31 -0.58
CA ARG A 81 -6.46 4.59 -0.80
C ARG A 81 -5.91 4.72 -2.21
N LYS A 82 -5.30 3.66 -2.75
CA LYS A 82 -4.82 3.62 -4.14
C LYS A 82 -5.96 3.75 -5.14
N LEU A 83 -7.09 3.06 -4.93
CA LEU A 83 -8.25 3.17 -5.81
C LEU A 83 -8.86 4.58 -5.76
N SER A 84 -9.01 5.19 -4.58
CA SER A 84 -9.45 6.58 -4.44
C SER A 84 -8.52 7.54 -5.18
N ALA A 85 -7.21 7.40 -5.04
CA ALA A 85 -6.25 8.26 -5.75
C ALA A 85 -6.33 8.13 -7.29
N LEU A 86 -6.73 6.96 -7.80
CA LEU A 86 -6.87 6.73 -9.23
C LEU A 86 -8.25 7.14 -9.79
N TYR A 87 -9.31 6.93 -9.01
CA TYR A 87 -10.70 6.99 -9.47
C TYR A 87 -11.43 8.25 -9.03
N GLU A 88 -11.08 8.79 -7.87
CA GLU A 88 -11.70 9.96 -7.28
C GLU A 88 -10.86 11.20 -7.61
N ARG A 89 -11.52 12.36 -7.66
CA ARG A 89 -11.01 13.59 -8.27
C ARG A 89 -11.02 14.73 -7.29
#